data_AF-A0A942ZAQ6-F1
#
_entry.id   AF-A0A942ZAQ6-F1
#
_cell.length_a   1.000
_cell.length_b   1.000
_cell.length_c   1.000
_cell.angle_alpha   90.00
_cell.angle_beta   90.00
_cell.angle_gamma   90.00
#
_symmetry.space_group_name_H-M   'P 1'
#
loop_
_entity.id
_entity.type
_entity.pdbx_description
1 polymer ?
#
loop_
_entity_poly.entity_id
_entity_poly.type
_entity_poly.pdbx_seq_one_letter_code
_entity_poly.pdbx_strand_id
1 'polypeptide(L)'
;MSKLINKIIGYILERRRRKLSETMEKMKPRTYTNSSSKIHVNATETLTLTVETEKILENMDDEVKNIVKSCLTDSQALLDFVEKHGTPVYKIANADKILSKIGEEEGFIVPLKGLKAFYLNFWTAFLAQKRLKFSFSSEAMFVLRDLDINIYYMLHQFHKWYGFKKNLPGYDEKAQSLFKDNLENMTDNSVKEMSIEEIVALKEAIARDAQAAEFVIKLAKESTGAKKALNKMKNDGSAEI
;
A
#
# COMPACT_ATOMS: atom_id res chain seq x y z
N MET A 1 48.94 -37.20 -5.04
CA MET A 1 48.10 -35.98 -4.95
C MET A 1 47.77 -35.71 -3.50
N SER A 2 48.09 -34.51 -3.01
CA SER A 2 48.42 -34.24 -1.60
C SER A 2 47.21 -34.15 -0.68
N LYS A 3 47.35 -34.67 0.56
CA LYS A 3 46.37 -34.53 1.67
C LYS A 3 45.93 -33.08 1.90
N LEU A 4 46.79 -32.11 1.54
CA LEU A 4 46.55 -30.67 1.60
C LEU A 4 45.49 -30.20 0.58
N ILE A 5 45.54 -30.69 -0.65
CA ILE A 5 44.53 -30.36 -1.69
C ILE A 5 43.16 -30.91 -1.28
N ASN A 6 43.10 -32.14 -0.76
CA ASN A 6 41.85 -32.72 -0.26
C ASN A 6 41.28 -31.95 0.93
N LYS A 7 42.13 -31.42 1.82
CA LYS A 7 41.70 -30.61 2.97
C LYS A 7 41.16 -29.24 2.55
N ILE A 8 41.78 -28.60 1.55
CA ILE A 8 41.31 -27.33 0.98
C ILE A 8 39.99 -27.53 0.23
N ILE A 9 39.88 -28.59 -0.58
CA ILE A 9 38.63 -28.96 -1.27
C ILE A 9 37.54 -29.25 -0.23
N GLY A 10 37.85 -30.01 0.82
CA GLY A 10 36.92 -30.29 1.92
C GLY A 10 36.39 -29.02 2.59
N TYR A 11 37.27 -28.06 2.89
CA TYR A 11 36.88 -26.78 3.49
C TYR A 11 36.01 -25.92 2.55
N ILE A 12 36.33 -25.88 1.25
CA ILE A 12 35.52 -25.16 0.24
C ILE A 12 34.14 -25.81 0.14
N LEU A 13 34.07 -27.14 0.14
CA LEU A 13 32.82 -27.91 0.08
C LEU A 13 31.97 -27.72 1.34
N GLU A 14 32.57 -27.71 2.54
CA GLU A 14 31.86 -27.40 3.79
C GLU A 14 31.30 -25.98 3.78
N ARG A 15 32.08 -24.99 3.33
CA ARG A 15 31.62 -23.60 3.25
C ARG A 15 30.48 -23.44 2.24
N ARG A 16 30.53 -24.15 1.11
CA ARG A 16 29.42 -24.21 0.14
C ARG A 16 28.20 -24.91 0.72
N ARG A 17 28.37 -26.03 1.43
CA ARG A 17 27.29 -26.72 2.13
C ARG A 17 26.62 -25.84 3.17
N ARG A 18 27.38 -25.07 3.95
CA ARG A 18 26.84 -24.17 4.97
C ARG A 18 25.99 -23.05 4.35
N LYS A 19 26.49 -22.41 3.29
CA LYS A 19 25.70 -21.43 2.52
C LYS A 19 24.46 -22.08 1.93
N LEU A 20 24.57 -23.27 1.34
CA LEU A 20 23.44 -23.98 0.77
C LEU A 20 22.41 -24.36 1.84
N SER A 21 22.84 -24.81 3.03
CA SER A 21 21.92 -25.13 4.14
C SER A 21 21.23 -23.89 4.69
N GLU A 22 21.93 -22.75 4.78
CA GLU A 22 21.32 -21.47 5.15
C GLU A 22 20.25 -21.04 4.13
N THR A 23 20.54 -21.17 2.83
CA THR A 23 19.54 -20.89 1.78
C THR A 23 18.39 -21.91 1.79
N MET A 24 18.66 -23.19 2.03
CA MET A 24 17.63 -24.24 2.13
C MET A 24 16.73 -24.05 3.37
N GLU A 25 17.27 -23.62 4.51
CA GLU A 25 16.49 -23.24 5.70
C GLU A 25 15.57 -22.03 5.43
N LYS A 26 16.04 -21.08 4.62
CA LYS A 26 15.21 -19.97 4.13
C LYS A 26 14.12 -20.43 3.15
N MET A 27 14.35 -21.52 2.42
CA MET A 27 13.43 -22.11 1.43
C MET A 27 12.61 -23.31 1.94
N LYS A 28 12.70 -23.68 3.22
CA LYS A 28 11.87 -24.76 3.81
C LYS A 28 10.38 -24.45 3.64
N PRO A 29 9.52 -25.50 3.59
CA PRO A 29 8.07 -25.38 3.68
C PRO A 29 7.65 -24.37 4.74
N ARG A 30 7.12 -23.22 4.31
CA ARG A 30 6.65 -22.19 5.24
C ARG A 30 5.20 -21.90 4.94
N THR A 31 4.41 -21.95 6.01
CA THR A 31 3.03 -21.47 5.99
C THR A 31 3.07 -20.03 6.43
N TYR A 32 2.81 -19.13 5.50
CA TYR A 32 2.54 -17.73 5.78
C TYR A 32 1.04 -17.54 6.00
N THR A 33 0.67 -16.75 6.99
CA THR A 33 -0.72 -16.40 7.29
C THR A 33 -0.75 -14.91 7.58
N ASN A 34 -1.66 -14.18 6.92
CA ASN A 34 -1.94 -12.79 7.22
C ASN A 34 -3.42 -12.61 7.60
N SER A 35 -3.92 -11.38 7.54
CA SER A 35 -5.27 -11.03 8.03
C SER A 35 -6.40 -11.79 7.36
N SER A 36 -6.30 -12.12 6.07
CA SER A 36 -7.38 -12.75 5.30
C SER A 36 -6.90 -13.76 4.24
N SER A 37 -5.60 -14.07 4.21
CA SER A 37 -5.01 -15.04 3.29
C SER A 37 -4.02 -15.97 3.99
N LYS A 38 -3.91 -17.18 3.45
CA LYS A 38 -2.95 -18.18 3.89
C LYS A 38 -2.19 -18.72 2.68
N ILE A 39 -0.87 -18.61 2.71
CA ILE A 39 0.00 -19.03 1.63
C ILE A 39 0.92 -20.13 2.16
N HIS A 40 0.82 -21.31 1.58
CA HIS A 40 1.67 -22.44 1.86
C HIS A 40 2.65 -22.63 0.71
N VAL A 41 3.94 -22.39 0.97
CA VAL A 41 4.99 -22.56 -0.03
C VAL A 41 5.79 -23.79 0.29
N ASN A 42 5.81 -24.75 -0.63
CA ASN A 42 6.70 -25.92 -0.66
C ASN A 42 7.71 -25.78 -1.79
N ALA A 43 8.72 -26.65 -1.81
CA ALA A 43 9.80 -26.62 -2.80
C ALA A 43 9.34 -26.74 -4.27
N THR A 44 8.14 -27.29 -4.51
CA THR A 44 7.59 -27.54 -5.84
C THR A 44 6.29 -26.80 -6.11
N GLU A 45 5.57 -26.35 -5.07
CA GLU A 45 4.19 -25.87 -5.18
C GLU A 45 3.92 -24.71 -4.21
N THR A 46 3.11 -23.76 -4.66
CA THR A 46 2.58 -22.69 -3.81
C THR A 46 1.06 -22.79 -3.80
N LEU A 47 0.48 -22.99 -2.62
CA LEU A 47 -0.96 -22.99 -2.40
C LEU A 47 -1.37 -21.69 -1.71
N THR A 48 -2.26 -20.93 -2.34
CA THR A 48 -2.74 -19.63 -1.86
C THR A 48 -4.23 -19.72 -1.60
N LEU A 49 -4.64 -19.48 -0.35
CA LEU A 49 -6.04 -19.42 0.07
C LEU A 49 -6.42 -17.94 0.26
N THR A 50 -7.17 -17.38 -0.71
CA THR A 50 -7.51 -15.94 -0.79
C THR A 50 -9.01 -15.66 -0.85
N VAL A 51 -9.85 -16.66 -0.58
CA VAL A 51 -11.32 -16.56 -0.74
C VAL A 51 -11.94 -15.38 0.01
N GLU A 52 -11.45 -15.05 1.21
CA GLU A 52 -11.95 -13.89 1.98
C GLU A 52 -11.45 -12.57 1.41
N THR A 53 -10.17 -12.49 1.03
CA THR A 53 -9.59 -11.32 0.34
C THR A 53 -10.33 -11.01 -0.96
N GLU A 54 -10.66 -12.02 -1.77
CA GLU A 54 -11.38 -11.87 -3.03
C GLU A 54 -12.80 -11.35 -2.81
N LYS A 55 -13.53 -11.89 -1.83
CA LYS A 55 -14.87 -11.37 -1.48
C LYS A 55 -14.84 -9.93 -1.00
N ILE A 56 -13.83 -9.54 -0.22
CA ILE A 56 -13.68 -8.15 0.21
C ILE A 56 -13.44 -7.26 -1.01
N LEU A 57 -12.57 -7.69 -1.93
CA LEU A 57 -12.25 -6.95 -3.15
C LEU A 57 -13.44 -6.74 -4.07
N GLU A 58 -14.21 -7.79 -4.34
CA GLU A 58 -15.38 -7.71 -5.23
C GLU A 58 -16.40 -6.67 -4.74
N ASN A 59 -16.63 -6.62 -3.43
CA ASN A 59 -17.59 -5.67 -2.84
C ASN A 59 -16.99 -4.26 -2.67
N MET A 60 -15.67 -4.17 -2.48
CA MET A 60 -15.01 -2.91 -2.14
C MET A 60 -15.12 -1.87 -3.25
N ASP A 61 -14.86 -2.24 -4.50
CA ASP A 61 -14.88 -1.27 -5.61
C ASP A 61 -16.27 -0.67 -5.82
N ASP A 62 -17.33 -1.47 -5.68
CA ASP A 62 -18.71 -0.99 -5.80
C ASP A 62 -19.12 -0.14 -4.60
N GLU A 63 -18.73 -0.52 -3.39
CA GLU A 63 -18.93 0.29 -2.18
C GLU A 63 -18.23 1.65 -2.28
N VAL A 64 -16.95 1.66 -2.65
CA VAL A 64 -16.17 2.90 -2.83
C VAL A 64 -16.78 3.73 -3.95
N LYS A 65 -17.15 3.13 -5.07
CA LYS A 65 -17.82 3.82 -6.18
C LYS A 65 -19.13 4.47 -5.76
N ASN A 66 -19.92 3.83 -4.90
CA ASN A 66 -21.17 4.39 -4.39
C ASN A 66 -20.92 5.61 -3.48
N ILE A 67 -19.96 5.52 -2.56
CA ILE A 67 -19.57 6.64 -1.68
C ILE A 67 -19.01 7.79 -2.50
N VAL A 68 -18.15 7.47 -3.47
CA VAL A 68 -17.49 8.45 -4.32
C VAL A 68 -18.51 9.13 -5.23
N LYS A 69 -19.46 8.41 -5.84
CA LYS A 69 -20.50 9.01 -6.69
C LYS A 69 -21.28 10.13 -5.99
N SER A 70 -21.56 9.99 -4.70
CA SER A 70 -22.20 11.06 -3.90
C SER A 70 -21.27 12.24 -3.59
N CYS A 71 -19.95 12.09 -3.71
CA CYS A 71 -18.93 13.05 -3.33
C CYS A 71 -17.98 13.47 -4.48
N LEU A 72 -18.25 13.05 -5.73
CA LEU A 72 -17.33 13.15 -6.88
C LEU A 72 -16.90 14.58 -7.24
N THR A 73 -17.67 15.57 -6.82
CA THR A 73 -17.45 16.98 -7.14
C THR A 73 -16.62 17.72 -6.09
N ASP A 74 -16.42 17.13 -4.90
CA ASP A 74 -15.76 17.81 -3.78
C ASP A 74 -14.76 16.90 -3.07
N SER A 75 -13.46 17.19 -3.28
CA SER A 75 -12.35 16.53 -2.59
C SER A 75 -12.46 16.67 -1.06
N GLN A 76 -13.10 17.73 -0.55
CA GLN A 76 -13.28 17.96 0.88
C GLN A 76 -14.33 17.02 1.48
N ALA A 77 -15.40 16.72 0.75
CA ALA A 77 -16.45 15.80 1.22
C ALA A 77 -15.91 14.38 1.50
N LEU A 78 -14.91 13.93 0.73
CA LEU A 78 -14.23 12.65 0.98
C LEU A 78 -13.40 12.69 2.26
N LEU A 79 -12.73 13.80 2.55
CA LEU A 79 -11.97 13.98 3.78
C LEU A 79 -12.89 14.03 5.01
N ASP A 80 -14.02 14.72 4.90
CA ASP A 80 -15.01 14.79 5.98
C ASP A 80 -15.61 13.41 6.27
N PHE A 81 -15.78 12.56 5.25
CA PHE A 81 -16.19 11.17 5.42
C PHE A 81 -15.14 10.38 6.20
N VAL A 82 -13.86 10.53 5.85
CA VAL A 82 -12.74 9.88 6.55
C VAL A 82 -12.69 10.29 8.02
N GLU A 83 -12.87 11.58 8.33
CA GLU A 83 -12.90 12.08 9.71
C GLU A 83 -14.09 11.52 10.50
N LYS A 84 -15.28 11.47 9.91
CA LYS A 84 -16.47 10.86 10.53
C LYS A 84 -16.27 9.38 10.85
N HIS A 85 -15.48 8.66 10.05
CA HIS A 85 -15.12 7.26 10.27
C HIS A 85 -13.89 7.07 11.19
N GLY A 86 -13.51 8.11 11.94
CA GLY A 86 -12.55 8.06 13.03
C GLY A 86 -11.09 8.10 12.59
N THR A 87 -10.80 8.52 11.36
CA THR A 87 -9.42 8.71 10.88
C THR A 87 -9.11 10.21 10.82
N PRO A 88 -8.12 10.72 11.59
CA PRO A 88 -7.83 12.15 11.61
C PRO A 88 -7.25 12.64 10.28
N VAL A 89 -7.69 13.82 9.83
CA VAL A 89 -7.13 14.51 8.67
C VAL A 89 -6.35 15.74 9.15
N TYR A 90 -5.12 15.89 8.68
CA TYR A 90 -4.24 17.01 9.00
C TYR A 90 -3.86 17.76 7.73
N LYS A 91 -4.24 19.04 7.67
CA LYS A 91 -3.76 19.98 6.66
C LYS A 91 -2.57 20.76 7.21
N ILE A 92 -1.40 20.57 6.60
CA ILE A 92 -0.14 21.12 7.10
C ILE A 92 0.61 21.82 5.97
N ALA A 93 1.11 23.03 6.21
CA ALA A 93 1.97 23.71 5.25
C ALA A 93 3.30 22.95 5.08
N ASN A 94 3.71 22.68 3.83
CA ASN A 94 4.89 21.88 3.47
C ASN A 94 4.83 20.41 3.96
N ALA A 95 3.67 19.77 3.88
CA ALA A 95 3.50 18.35 4.21
C ALA A 95 4.50 17.46 3.43
N ASP A 96 4.64 17.67 2.12
CA ASP A 96 5.65 17.08 1.25
C ASP A 96 7.06 17.01 1.87
N LYS A 97 7.58 18.11 2.41
CA LYS A 97 8.94 18.18 2.97
C LYS A 97 9.08 17.42 4.28
N ILE A 98 8.00 17.36 5.06
CA ILE A 98 7.99 16.65 6.34
C ILE A 98 7.95 15.14 6.06
N LEU A 99 7.07 14.72 5.15
CA LEU A 99 6.83 13.31 4.83
C LEU A 99 7.99 12.68 4.06
N SER A 100 8.59 13.41 3.10
CA SER A 100 9.76 12.93 2.35
C SER A 100 10.95 12.55 3.24
N LYS A 101 11.13 13.21 4.39
CA LYS A 101 12.21 12.86 5.35
C LYS A 101 12.05 11.49 6.01
N ILE A 102 10.82 10.95 6.05
CA ILE A 102 10.54 9.61 6.58
C ILE A 102 10.25 8.59 5.47
N GLY A 103 10.38 9.00 4.21
CA GLY A 103 10.02 8.18 3.03
C GLY A 103 8.52 8.01 2.86
N GLU A 104 7.73 8.95 3.36
CA GLU A 104 6.27 8.99 3.18
C GLU A 104 5.89 10.03 2.13
N GLU A 105 4.74 9.83 1.51
CA GLU A 105 4.12 10.79 0.59
C GLU A 105 2.85 11.38 1.22
N GLU A 106 2.37 12.48 0.65
CA GLU A 106 1.08 13.06 1.04
C GLU A 106 -0.06 12.06 0.86
N GLY A 107 -1.17 12.26 1.58
CA GLY A 107 -2.35 11.41 1.50
C GLY A 107 -2.50 10.47 2.69
N PHE A 108 -2.91 9.23 2.42
CA PHE A 108 -3.22 8.26 3.46
C PHE A 108 -1.97 7.57 3.97
N ILE A 109 -1.68 7.77 5.26
CA ILE A 109 -0.55 7.15 5.95
C ILE A 109 -1.07 6.06 6.87
N VAL A 110 -0.59 4.84 6.65
CA VAL A 110 -0.87 3.68 7.49
C VAL A 110 -0.22 3.83 8.88
N PRO A 111 -0.65 3.08 9.91
CA PRO A 111 -0.01 3.12 11.21
C PRO A 111 1.50 2.82 11.11
N LEU A 112 2.32 3.71 11.65
CA LEU A 112 3.78 3.56 11.70
C LEU A 112 4.22 3.25 13.13
N LYS A 113 5.41 2.65 13.26
CA LYS A 113 6.09 2.45 14.55
C LYS A 113 7.52 2.99 14.52
N GLY A 114 8.09 3.13 15.71
CA GLY A 114 9.46 3.57 15.92
C GLY A 114 9.69 5.07 15.70
N LEU A 115 10.87 5.42 15.21
CA LEU A 115 11.32 6.81 15.08
C LEU A 115 10.52 7.59 14.01
N LYS A 116 10.09 6.91 12.93
CA LYS A 116 9.23 7.53 11.90
C LYS A 116 7.89 7.97 12.50
N ALA A 117 7.27 7.12 13.33
CA ALA A 117 6.03 7.45 14.03
C ALA A 117 6.20 8.60 15.02
N PHE A 118 7.30 8.61 15.78
CA PHE A 118 7.61 9.71 16.69
C PHE A 118 7.76 11.04 15.94
N TYR A 119 8.51 11.04 14.84
CA TYR A 119 8.70 12.22 13.99
C TYR A 119 7.36 12.72 13.42
N LEU A 120 6.54 11.82 12.90
CA LEU A 120 5.23 12.16 12.35
C LEU A 120 4.29 12.72 13.43
N ASN A 121 4.19 12.06 14.58
CA ASN A 121 3.37 12.50 15.71
C ASN A 121 3.83 13.86 16.25
N PHE A 122 5.14 14.11 16.29
CA PHE A 122 5.70 15.39 16.71
C PHE A 122 5.29 16.51 15.76
N TRP A 123 5.51 16.35 14.45
CA TRP A 123 5.19 17.40 13.47
C TRP A 123 3.69 17.63 13.30
N THR A 124 2.89 16.56 13.29
CA THR A 124 1.43 16.68 13.26
C THR A 124 0.89 17.35 14.51
N ALA A 125 1.42 17.05 15.71
CA ALA A 125 1.02 17.76 16.92
C ALA A 125 1.50 19.22 16.95
N PHE A 126 2.73 19.48 16.51
CA PHE A 126 3.33 20.82 16.49
C PHE A 126 2.63 21.76 15.51
N LEU A 127 2.32 21.29 14.30
CA LEU A 127 1.71 22.10 13.24
C LEU A 127 0.18 22.11 13.27
N ALA A 128 -0.46 21.01 13.68
CA ALA A 128 -1.93 20.92 13.74
C ALA A 128 -2.53 21.28 15.12
N GLN A 129 -1.74 21.89 16.01
CA GLN A 129 -2.17 22.41 17.32
C GLN A 129 -2.95 21.40 18.22
N LYS A 130 -2.74 20.10 18.03
CA LYS A 130 -3.29 19.06 18.91
C LYS A 130 -2.32 18.72 20.04
N ARG A 131 -2.83 18.09 21.10
CA ARG A 131 -2.01 17.63 22.24
C ARG A 131 -0.85 16.77 21.74
N LEU A 132 0.38 17.16 22.12
CA LEU A 132 1.61 16.42 21.86
C LEU A 132 1.48 14.98 22.31
N LYS A 133 1.28 14.06 21.36
CA LYS A 133 1.38 12.62 21.59
C LYS A 133 2.83 12.20 21.34
N PHE A 134 3.64 12.16 22.40
CA PHE A 134 4.97 11.57 22.35
C PHE A 134 4.85 10.04 22.35
N SER A 135 4.54 9.47 21.18
CA SER A 135 4.35 8.04 20.99
C SER A 135 5.24 7.54 19.86
N PHE A 136 5.88 6.38 20.08
CA PHE A 136 6.60 5.62 19.04
C PHE A 136 5.64 4.77 18.19
N SER A 137 4.34 5.04 18.24
CA SER A 137 3.33 4.47 17.37
C SER A 137 2.38 5.57 16.92
N SER A 138 2.10 5.63 15.61
CA SER A 138 1.14 6.53 15.02
C SER A 138 -0.11 5.76 14.60
N GLU A 139 -1.27 6.40 14.74
CA GLU A 139 -2.53 5.88 14.21
C GLU A 139 -2.60 6.15 12.70
N ALA A 140 -3.48 5.44 12.00
CA ALA A 140 -3.74 5.71 10.58
C ALA A 140 -4.30 7.13 10.43
N MET A 141 -3.77 7.93 9.49
CA MET A 141 -4.14 9.34 9.35
C MET A 141 -3.99 9.82 7.90
N PHE A 142 -4.66 10.93 7.58
CA PHE A 142 -4.38 11.66 6.35
C PHE A 142 -3.51 12.87 6.65
N VAL A 143 -2.43 13.04 5.92
CA VAL A 143 -1.57 14.23 6.00
C VAL A 143 -1.46 14.83 4.62
N LEU A 144 -1.97 16.05 4.47
CA LEU A 144 -2.13 16.72 3.19
C LEU A 144 -1.60 18.15 3.32
N ARG A 145 -1.10 18.70 2.21
CA ARG A 145 -0.80 20.13 2.14
C ARG A 145 -2.08 20.95 2.05
N ASP A 146 -2.01 22.19 2.51
CA ASP A 146 -3.13 23.14 2.45
C ASP A 146 -3.24 23.78 1.05
N LEU A 147 -3.45 22.95 0.03
CA LEU A 147 -3.66 23.36 -1.36
C LEU A 147 -4.78 22.53 -1.99
N ASP A 148 -5.32 23.00 -3.11
CA ASP A 148 -6.35 22.27 -3.86
C ASP A 148 -5.84 20.88 -4.25
N ILE A 149 -6.57 19.86 -3.82
CA ILE A 149 -6.18 18.47 -4.02
C ILE A 149 -6.87 17.93 -5.25
N ASN A 150 -6.08 17.36 -6.15
CA ASN A 150 -6.59 16.67 -7.32
C ASN A 150 -7.54 15.54 -6.90
N ILE A 151 -8.78 15.57 -7.40
CA ILE A 151 -9.81 14.58 -7.04
C ILE A 151 -9.38 13.15 -7.36
N TYR A 152 -8.68 12.90 -8.47
CA TYR A 152 -8.21 11.56 -8.83
C TYR A 152 -7.14 11.04 -7.87
N TYR A 153 -6.26 11.94 -7.40
CA TYR A 153 -5.30 11.61 -6.36
C TYR A 153 -6.01 11.32 -5.03
N MET A 154 -7.02 12.12 -4.66
CA MET A 154 -7.82 11.84 -3.46
C MET A 154 -8.57 10.51 -3.55
N LEU A 155 -9.11 10.16 -4.72
CA LEU A 155 -9.78 8.88 -4.94
C LEU A 155 -8.82 7.71 -4.77
N HIS A 156 -7.59 7.85 -5.27
CA HIS A 156 -6.54 6.86 -5.05
C HIS A 156 -6.27 6.65 -3.54
N GLN A 157 -6.06 7.74 -2.80
CA GLN A 157 -5.79 7.69 -1.36
C GLN A 157 -6.99 7.17 -0.56
N PHE A 158 -8.21 7.54 -0.97
CA PHE A 158 -9.44 7.09 -0.35
C PHE A 158 -9.66 5.59 -0.54
N HIS A 159 -9.41 5.06 -1.75
CA HIS A 159 -9.49 3.61 -2.02
C HIS A 159 -8.50 2.84 -1.14
N LYS A 160 -7.26 3.33 -1.01
CA LYS A 160 -6.25 2.77 -0.09
C LYS A 160 -6.71 2.77 1.37
N TRP A 161 -7.26 3.89 1.84
CA TRP A 161 -7.81 3.98 3.20
C TRP A 161 -8.96 3.00 3.43
N TYR A 162 -9.87 2.86 2.48
CA TYR A 162 -11.01 1.97 2.60
C TYR A 162 -10.57 0.51 2.62
N GLY A 163 -9.58 0.15 1.80
CA GLY A 163 -8.95 -1.17 1.84
C GLY A 163 -8.29 -1.48 3.19
N PHE A 164 -7.59 -0.50 3.78
CA PHE A 164 -7.06 -0.61 5.14
C PHE A 164 -8.17 -0.82 6.18
N LYS A 165 -9.29 -0.07 6.10
CA LYS A 165 -10.43 -0.23 7.02
C LYS A 165 -11.11 -1.59 6.91
N LYS A 166 -11.09 -2.22 5.74
CA LYS A 166 -11.57 -3.59 5.51
C LYS A 166 -10.55 -4.67 5.90
N ASN A 167 -9.42 -4.29 6.53
CA ASN A 167 -8.38 -5.19 6.99
C ASN A 167 -7.72 -6.03 5.87
N LEU A 168 -7.66 -5.48 4.66
CA LEU A 168 -7.00 -6.14 3.54
C LEU A 168 -5.49 -6.27 3.79
N PRO A 169 -4.87 -7.37 3.35
CA PRO A 169 -3.43 -7.54 3.44
C PRO A 169 -2.70 -6.56 2.52
N GLY A 170 -1.46 -6.25 2.86
CA GLY A 170 -0.63 -5.29 2.13
C GLY A 170 -0.70 -3.86 2.69
N TYR A 171 -1.57 -3.56 3.67
CA TYR A 171 -1.59 -2.27 4.37
C TYR A 171 -0.91 -2.31 5.75
N ASP A 172 -0.33 -3.44 6.14
CA ASP A 172 0.49 -3.52 7.33
C ASP A 172 1.80 -2.73 7.16
N GLU A 173 2.36 -2.29 8.29
CA GLU A 173 3.57 -1.47 8.31
C GLU A 173 4.74 -2.11 7.57
N LYS A 174 4.93 -3.43 7.70
CA LYS A 174 6.03 -4.15 7.07
C LYS A 174 5.87 -4.15 5.55
N ALA A 175 4.69 -4.50 5.05
CA ALA A 175 4.37 -4.47 3.63
C ALA A 175 4.53 -3.07 3.02
N GLN A 176 4.04 -2.04 3.72
CA GLN A 176 4.11 -0.66 3.24
C GLN A 176 5.53 -0.08 3.29
N SER A 177 6.35 -0.43 4.29
CA SER A 177 7.78 -0.06 4.29
C SER A 177 8.51 -0.73 3.14
N LEU A 178 8.33 -2.04 2.95
CA LEU A 178 8.94 -2.76 1.83
C LEU A 178 8.54 -2.17 0.48
N PHE A 179 7.26 -1.83 0.31
CA PHE A 179 6.77 -1.21 -0.92
C PHE A 179 7.48 0.10 -1.20
N LYS A 180 7.56 1.01 -0.22
CA LYS A 180 8.20 2.32 -0.38
C LYS A 180 9.70 2.21 -0.60
N ASP A 181 10.38 1.38 0.19
CA ASP A 181 11.83 1.19 0.08
C ASP A 181 12.24 0.59 -1.28
N ASN A 182 11.36 -0.20 -1.90
CA ASN A 182 11.61 -0.83 -3.20
C ASN A 182 10.93 -0.13 -4.40
N LEU A 183 10.15 0.95 -4.20
CA LEU A 183 9.43 1.60 -5.30
C LEU A 183 10.38 2.21 -6.34
N GLU A 184 11.49 2.80 -5.88
CA GLU A 184 12.45 3.52 -6.75
C GLU A 184 13.80 2.79 -6.87
N ASN A 185 14.14 1.93 -5.92
CA ASN A 185 15.50 1.39 -5.75
C ASN A 185 15.58 -0.15 -5.73
N MET A 186 14.59 -0.84 -6.31
CA MET A 186 14.61 -2.31 -6.36
C MET A 186 15.75 -2.79 -7.27
N THR A 187 16.68 -3.55 -6.70
CA THR A 187 17.72 -4.25 -7.47
C THR A 187 17.47 -5.75 -7.43
N ASP A 188 17.95 -6.49 -8.44
CA ASP A 188 17.90 -7.95 -8.47
C ASP A 188 18.49 -8.61 -7.21
N ASN A 189 19.46 -7.96 -6.57
CA ASN A 189 20.07 -8.45 -5.33
C ASN A 189 19.16 -8.19 -4.12
N SER A 190 18.46 -7.06 -4.06
CA SER A 190 17.49 -6.75 -3.01
C SER A 190 16.42 -7.84 -2.92
N VAL A 191 15.92 -8.34 -4.06
CA VAL A 191 14.89 -9.38 -4.12
C VAL A 191 15.41 -10.74 -3.68
N LYS A 192 16.65 -11.09 -4.05
CA LYS A 192 17.27 -12.39 -3.72
C LYS A 192 17.53 -12.58 -2.23
N GLU A 193 17.63 -11.47 -1.48
CA GLU A 193 17.88 -11.50 -0.04
C GLU A 193 16.60 -11.54 0.80
N MET A 194 15.44 -11.21 0.22
CA MET A 194 14.15 -11.23 0.90
C MET A 194 13.72 -12.66 1.26
N SER A 195 13.10 -12.79 2.43
CA SER A 195 12.34 -13.99 2.80
C SER A 195 11.04 -14.09 1.97
N ILE A 196 10.48 -15.31 1.89
CA ILE A 196 9.19 -15.55 1.22
C ILE A 196 8.09 -14.65 1.80
N GLU A 197 8.09 -14.44 3.12
CA GLU A 197 7.10 -13.59 3.80
C GLU A 197 7.21 -12.13 3.36
N GLU A 198 8.43 -11.62 3.19
CA GLU A 198 8.67 -10.24 2.70
C GLU A 198 8.27 -10.09 1.23
N ILE A 199 8.56 -11.10 0.40
CA ILE A 199 8.15 -11.13 -1.00
C ILE A 199 6.62 -11.12 -1.10
N VAL A 200 5.93 -11.92 -0.29
CA VAL A 200 4.47 -11.98 -0.27
C VAL A 200 3.89 -10.64 0.19
N ALA A 201 4.38 -10.08 1.30
CA ALA A 201 3.91 -8.80 1.82
C ALA A 201 4.11 -7.66 0.79
N LEU A 202 5.27 -7.61 0.14
CA LEU A 202 5.56 -6.65 -0.93
C LEU A 202 4.60 -6.83 -2.12
N LYS A 203 4.37 -8.07 -2.57
CA LYS A 203 3.43 -8.38 -3.65
C LYS A 203 2.00 -7.93 -3.31
N GLU A 204 1.57 -8.13 -2.07
CA GLU A 204 0.25 -7.70 -1.60
C GLU A 204 0.13 -6.18 -1.63
N ALA A 205 1.13 -5.44 -1.12
CA ALA A 205 1.16 -3.98 -1.17
C ALA A 205 1.14 -3.43 -2.61
N ILE A 206 1.95 -3.99 -3.51
CA ILE A 206 1.95 -3.62 -4.94
C ILE A 206 0.56 -3.87 -5.55
N ALA A 207 -0.05 -5.03 -5.28
CA ALA A 207 -1.36 -5.36 -5.81
C ALA A 207 -2.44 -4.39 -5.32
N ARG A 208 -2.39 -3.96 -4.05
CA ARG A 208 -3.34 -2.96 -3.51
C ARG A 208 -3.18 -1.60 -4.20
N ASP A 209 -1.95 -1.16 -4.41
CA ASP A 209 -1.68 0.13 -5.06
C ASP A 209 -2.11 0.12 -6.54
N ALA A 210 -1.81 -0.97 -7.26
CA ALA A 210 -2.27 -1.17 -8.64
C ALA A 210 -3.80 -1.15 -8.74
N GLN A 211 -4.50 -1.80 -7.81
CA GLN A 211 -5.97 -1.80 -7.76
C GLN A 211 -6.54 -0.41 -7.53
N ALA A 212 -5.96 0.37 -6.61
CA ALA A 212 -6.38 1.75 -6.38
C ALA A 212 -6.20 2.61 -7.65
N ALA A 213 -5.08 2.43 -8.37
CA ALA A 213 -4.83 3.12 -9.64
C ALA A 213 -5.82 2.69 -10.73
N GLU A 214 -6.08 1.39 -10.89
CA GLU A 214 -7.05 0.86 -11.84
C GLU A 214 -8.47 1.35 -11.56
N PHE A 215 -8.87 1.42 -10.29
CA PHE A 215 -10.16 1.97 -9.86
C PHE A 215 -10.31 3.43 -10.33
N VAL A 216 -9.30 4.26 -10.09
CA VAL A 216 -9.30 5.68 -10.50
C VAL A 216 -9.39 5.80 -12.03
N ILE A 217 -8.62 4.99 -12.78
CA ILE A 217 -8.65 4.96 -14.24
C ILE A 217 -10.03 4.57 -14.76
N LYS A 218 -10.65 3.52 -14.18
CA LYS A 218 -11.98 3.05 -14.55
C LYS A 218 -13.02 4.15 -14.32
N LEU A 219 -12.97 4.79 -13.16
CA LEU A 219 -13.90 5.86 -12.81
C LEU A 219 -13.71 7.10 -13.71
N ALA A 220 -12.48 7.46 -14.05
CA ALA A 220 -12.19 8.54 -14.99
C ALA A 220 -12.74 8.23 -16.41
N LYS A 221 -12.56 7.00 -16.89
CA LYS A 221 -13.11 6.53 -18.18
C LYS A 221 -14.64 6.55 -18.18
N GLU A 222 -15.29 6.11 -17.11
CA GLU A 222 -16.74 6.17 -16.99
C GLU A 222 -17.26 7.61 -16.97
N SER A 223 -16.61 8.52 -16.23
CA SER A 223 -16.99 9.94 -16.18
C SER A 223 -16.85 10.62 -17.54
N THR A 224 -15.74 10.39 -18.25
CA THR A 224 -15.50 10.94 -19.60
C THR A 224 -16.44 10.33 -20.64
N GLY A 225 -16.68 9.01 -20.59
CA GLY A 225 -17.65 8.33 -21.44
C GLY A 225 -19.07 8.83 -21.23
N ALA A 226 -19.49 9.02 -19.97
CA ALA A 226 -20.79 9.58 -19.60
C ALA A 226 -20.96 11.02 -20.11
N LYS A 227 -19.93 11.88 -19.95
CA LYS A 227 -19.93 13.23 -20.52
C LYS A 227 -20.06 13.22 -22.04
N LYS A 228 -19.37 12.31 -22.73
CA LYS A 228 -19.45 12.17 -24.19
C LYS A 228 -20.83 11.70 -24.65
N ALA A 229 -21.44 10.75 -23.95
CA ALA A 229 -22.80 10.28 -24.22
C ALA A 229 -23.85 11.39 -23.98
N LEU A 230 -23.74 12.12 -22.86
CA LEU A 230 -24.60 13.27 -22.56
C LEU A 230 -24.47 14.39 -23.59
N ASN A 231 -23.25 14.69 -24.05
CA ASN A 231 -23.02 15.70 -25.07
C ASN A 231 -23.60 15.27 -26.43
N LYS A 232 -23.51 13.99 -26.79
CA LYS A 232 -24.21 13.46 -27.97
C LYS A 232 -25.73 13.56 -27.82
N MET A 233 -26.30 13.18 -26.68
CA MET A 233 -27.75 13.30 -26.45
C MET A 233 -28.24 14.76 -26.46
N LYS A 234 -27.43 15.72 -25.99
CA LYS A 234 -27.77 17.16 -26.05
C LYS A 234 -27.68 17.73 -27.46
N ASN A 235 -26.72 17.28 -28.26
CA ASN A 235 -26.50 17.79 -29.62
C ASN A 235 -27.34 17.07 -30.69
N ASP A 236 -27.65 15.79 -30.50
CA ASP A 236 -28.55 15.01 -31.37
C ASP A 236 -30.02 15.14 -30.94
N GLY A 237 -30.28 15.58 -29.70
CA GLY A 237 -31.62 15.79 -29.13
C GLY A 237 -32.14 17.23 -29.23
N SER A 238 -31.34 18.18 -29.74
CA SER A 238 -31.85 19.48 -30.19
C SER A 238 -32.58 19.27 -31.52
N ALA A 239 -33.80 18.74 -31.44
CA ALA A 239 -34.77 18.97 -32.48
C ALA A 239 -34.98 20.49 -32.58
N GLU A 240 -34.59 21.08 -33.71
CA GLU A 240 -35.11 22.37 -34.14
C GLU A 240 -36.65 22.26 -34.15
N ILE A 241 -37.29 23.00 -33.24
CA ILE A 241 -38.70 23.38 -33.34
C ILE A 241 -38.72 24.88 -33.58
#